data_AF-A0A973PHZ0-F1
#
_entry.id   AF-A0A973PHZ0-F1
#
_cell.length_a   1.000
_cell.length_b   1.000
_cell.length_c   1.000
_cell.angle_alpha   90.00
_cell.angle_beta   90.00
_cell.angle_gamma   90.00
#
_symmetry.space_group_name_H-M   'P 1'
#
loop_
_entity.id
_entity.type
_entity.pdbx_description
1 polymer ?
#
loop_
_entity_poly.entity_id
_entity_poly.type
_entity_poly.pdbx_seq_one_letter_code
_entity_poly.pdbx_strand_id
1 'polypeptide(L)'
;DAMYRASAALTKAICDKYGIPKDRSHIIGHNEVPGADHTDPGPYWNWTTYMNYVTGGGGTPSWTTTVDNATSGKFTASANWGTSAYSSQRYGADYRFANPVAASDPAWYQAAIPSAGTYRVEVWYPADPGYNSSAPYIVAASGGNQTVFVDQRSGGGSWHSIGTFSLNAGTYNVVGVSRWTSGTGYVIADAVRISKV
;
A
#
# COMPACT_ATOMS: atom_id res chain seq x y z
N ASP A 1 -12.26 2.64 6.51
CA ASP A 1 -11.25 3.60 6.03
C ASP A 1 -11.83 4.81 5.26
N ALA A 2 -13.00 4.72 4.60
CA ALA A 2 -13.61 5.88 3.93
C ALA A 2 -13.80 7.11 4.83
N MET A 3 -14.28 6.92 6.08
CA MET A 3 -14.40 8.00 7.07
C MET A 3 -13.03 8.57 7.50
N TYR A 4 -12.01 7.72 7.57
CA TYR A 4 -10.64 8.09 7.93
C TYR A 4 -10.03 9.03 6.89
N ARG A 5 -10.21 8.68 5.61
CA ARG A 5 -9.78 9.51 4.46
C ARG A 5 -10.57 10.80 4.36
N ALA A 6 -11.89 10.76 4.54
CA ALA A 6 -12.73 11.96 4.51
C ALA A 6 -12.33 12.96 5.60
N SER A 7 -12.08 12.47 6.82
CA SER A 7 -11.58 13.29 7.93
C SER A 7 -10.20 13.89 7.61
N ALA A 8 -9.25 13.07 7.13
CA ALA A 8 -7.92 13.56 6.80
C ALA A 8 -7.91 14.57 5.64
N ALA A 9 -8.79 14.40 4.64
CA ALA A 9 -8.94 15.34 3.54
C ALA A 9 -9.45 16.71 4.02
N LEU A 10 -10.39 16.73 4.96
CA LEU A 10 -10.86 17.97 5.59
C LEU A 10 -9.72 18.65 6.38
N THR A 11 -9.01 17.89 7.22
CA THR A 11 -7.85 18.40 7.97
C THR A 11 -6.79 18.98 7.05
N LYS A 12 -6.48 18.30 5.94
CA LYS A 12 -5.55 18.80 4.91
C LYS A 12 -6.02 20.14 4.34
N ALA A 13 -7.28 20.24 3.94
CA ALA A 13 -7.84 21.45 3.33
C ALA A 13 -7.80 22.65 4.30
N ILE A 14 -8.05 22.42 5.59
CA ILE A 14 -7.92 23.44 6.64
C ILE A 14 -6.45 23.89 6.77
N CYS A 15 -5.51 22.93 6.83
CA CYS A 15 -4.10 23.28 6.94
C CYS A 15 -3.59 24.07 5.73
N ASP A 16 -4.00 23.68 4.52
CA ASP A 16 -3.66 24.40 3.28
C ASP A 16 -4.23 25.82 3.28
N LYS A 17 -5.49 25.99 3.69
CA LYS A 17 -6.17 27.30 3.70
C LYS A 17 -5.51 28.29 4.66
N TYR A 18 -5.04 27.82 5.81
CA TYR A 18 -4.52 28.68 6.88
C TYR A 18 -3.00 28.64 7.02
N GLY A 19 -2.29 27.91 6.15
CA GLY A 19 -0.83 27.79 6.22
C GLY A 19 -0.34 27.06 7.48
N ILE A 20 -1.14 26.14 8.02
CA ILE A 20 -0.79 25.36 9.21
C ILE A 20 0.16 24.21 8.79
N PRO A 21 1.33 24.03 9.44
CA PRO A 21 2.19 22.89 9.20
C PRO A 21 1.46 21.56 9.45
N LYS A 22 1.59 20.60 8.54
CA LYS A 22 0.88 19.31 8.58
C LYS A 22 1.66 18.27 9.37
N ASP A 23 1.95 18.55 10.62
CA ASP A 23 2.70 17.68 11.53
C ASP A 23 1.91 17.43 12.83
N ARG A 24 2.45 16.55 13.67
CA ARG A 24 1.81 16.16 14.94
C ARG A 24 1.96 17.19 16.06
N SER A 25 2.70 18.28 15.83
CA SER A 25 2.71 19.41 16.76
C SER A 25 1.53 20.36 16.53
N HIS A 26 0.92 20.35 15.34
CA HIS A 26 -0.22 21.20 14.98
C HIS A 26 -1.53 20.41 14.82
N ILE A 27 -1.45 19.14 14.41
CA ILE A 27 -2.59 18.25 14.30
C ILE A 27 -2.54 17.30 15.48
N ILE A 28 -3.37 17.57 16.48
CA ILE A 28 -3.44 16.81 17.73
C ILE A 28 -4.77 16.07 17.87
N GLY A 29 -4.74 14.99 18.64
CA GLY A 29 -5.91 14.28 19.10
C GLY A 29 -6.65 15.10 20.14
N HIS A 30 -7.93 14.82 20.25
CA HIS A 30 -8.80 15.36 21.26
C HIS A 30 -8.27 15.09 22.68
N ASN A 31 -7.79 13.88 22.94
CA ASN A 31 -7.11 13.48 24.18
C ASN A 31 -5.75 14.16 24.44
N GLU A 32 -5.20 14.88 23.46
CA GLU A 32 -3.90 15.58 23.58
C GLU A 32 -4.09 17.08 23.84
N VAL A 33 -5.32 17.59 23.79
CA VAL A 33 -5.65 18.97 24.12
C VAL A 33 -5.54 19.16 25.64
N PRO A 34 -4.84 20.19 26.14
CA PRO A 34 -4.80 20.50 27.56
C PRO A 34 -6.21 20.71 28.14
N GLY A 35 -6.56 19.94 29.18
CA GLY A 35 -7.88 20.01 29.81
C GLY A 35 -8.98 19.18 29.13
N ALA A 36 -8.63 18.28 28.20
CA ALA A 36 -9.58 17.38 27.57
C ALA A 36 -10.31 16.50 28.61
N ASP A 37 -11.64 16.44 28.52
CA ASP A 37 -12.54 15.60 29.32
C ASP A 37 -12.98 14.32 28.57
N HIS A 38 -12.47 14.12 27.36
CA HIS A 38 -12.71 12.97 26.50
C HIS A 38 -11.39 12.35 25.99
N THR A 39 -11.45 11.07 25.62
CA THR A 39 -10.26 10.23 25.34
C THR A 39 -10.07 9.87 23.87
N ASP A 40 -10.94 10.34 22.99
CA ASP A 40 -10.84 10.09 21.55
C ASP A 40 -9.63 10.82 20.93
N PRO A 41 -9.05 10.30 19.83
CA PRO A 41 -9.50 9.15 19.05
C PRO A 41 -9.17 7.77 19.67
N GLY A 42 -8.62 7.74 20.90
CA GLY A 42 -8.33 6.53 21.65
C GLY A 42 -7.00 5.87 21.26
N PRO A 43 -6.55 4.85 22.02
CA PRO A 43 -5.23 4.26 21.85
C PRO A 43 -5.04 3.49 20.53
N TYR A 44 -6.13 3.14 19.84
CA TYR A 44 -6.10 2.38 18.59
C TYR A 44 -6.16 3.24 17.33
N TRP A 45 -6.19 4.57 17.48
CA TRP A 45 -6.14 5.46 16.33
C TRP A 45 -4.79 5.39 15.65
N ASN A 46 -4.79 4.95 14.39
CA ASN A 46 -3.58 4.88 13.58
C ASN A 46 -3.20 6.27 13.06
N TRP A 47 -2.46 7.01 13.89
CA TRP A 47 -1.95 8.35 13.56
C TRP A 47 -1.06 8.33 12.32
N THR A 48 -0.25 7.30 12.12
CA THR A 48 0.63 7.18 10.95
C THR A 48 -0.19 7.16 9.66
N THR A 49 -1.20 6.30 9.57
CA THR A 49 -2.10 6.24 8.41
C THR A 49 -2.86 7.55 8.23
N TYR A 50 -3.35 8.14 9.32
CA TYR A 50 -4.10 9.40 9.26
C TYR A 50 -3.25 10.55 8.71
N MET A 51 -2.05 10.73 9.28
CA MET A 51 -1.13 11.79 8.88
C MET A 51 -0.61 11.60 7.46
N ASN A 52 -0.44 10.35 7.00
CA ASN A 52 -0.12 10.06 5.59
C ASN A 52 -1.19 10.59 4.63
N TYR A 53 -2.48 10.54 5.02
CA TYR A 53 -3.54 11.15 4.23
C TYR A 53 -3.49 12.68 4.32
N VAL A 54 -3.27 13.25 5.51
CA VAL A 54 -3.24 14.71 5.72
C VAL A 54 -2.09 15.40 4.97
N THR A 55 -0.88 14.86 5.00
CA THR A 55 0.32 15.50 4.41
C THR A 55 0.33 15.53 2.89
N GLY A 56 -0.71 15.02 2.23
CA GLY A 56 -0.77 14.95 0.77
C GLY A 56 -0.25 13.64 0.20
N GLY A 57 0.04 12.64 1.05
CA GLY A 57 -0.02 11.26 0.61
C GLY A 57 -1.44 10.77 0.33
N GLY A 58 -2.50 11.57 0.60
CA GLY A 58 -3.90 11.16 0.39
C GLY A 58 -4.93 12.29 0.28
N GLY A 59 -4.84 13.12 -0.77
CA GLY A 59 -6.06 13.71 -1.32
C GLY A 59 -7.02 12.61 -1.82
N THR A 60 -8.31 12.90 -2.01
CA THR A 60 -9.19 12.00 -2.77
C THR A 60 -8.52 11.76 -4.11
N PRO A 61 -8.08 10.53 -4.44
CA PRO A 61 -7.34 10.30 -5.66
C PRO A 61 -8.21 10.73 -6.84
N SER A 62 -7.68 11.60 -7.71
CA SER A 62 -8.40 11.95 -8.95
C SER A 62 -8.59 10.72 -9.86
N TRP A 63 -7.82 9.66 -9.58
CA TRP A 63 -7.92 8.37 -10.21
C TRP A 63 -7.38 7.29 -9.27
N THR A 64 -8.01 6.12 -9.24
CA THR A 64 -7.50 4.94 -8.56
C THR A 64 -7.77 3.69 -9.39
N THR A 65 -6.87 2.72 -9.32
CA THR A 65 -7.10 1.37 -9.83
C THR A 65 -6.63 0.34 -8.81
N THR A 66 -7.34 -0.77 -8.74
CA THR A 66 -6.97 -1.94 -7.95
C THR A 66 -6.75 -3.10 -8.90
N VAL A 67 -5.63 -3.81 -8.74
CA VAL A 67 -5.29 -5.02 -9.48
C VAL A 67 -5.05 -6.13 -8.48
N ASP A 68 -5.98 -7.07 -8.47
CA ASP A 68 -5.94 -8.32 -7.72
C ASP A 68 -5.23 -9.42 -8.53
N ASN A 69 -4.71 -10.45 -7.87
CA ASN A 69 -4.04 -11.58 -8.54
C ASN A 69 -4.97 -12.40 -9.45
N ALA A 70 -6.29 -12.29 -9.30
CA ALA A 70 -7.28 -12.86 -10.22
C ALA A 70 -7.83 -11.86 -11.25
N THR A 71 -7.29 -10.64 -11.33
CA THR A 71 -7.74 -9.65 -12.31
C THR A 71 -7.32 -10.06 -13.72
N SER A 72 -8.31 -10.45 -14.53
CA SER A 72 -8.11 -10.96 -15.89
C SER A 72 -7.23 -10.02 -16.74
N GLY A 73 -6.18 -10.60 -17.34
CA GLY A 73 -5.25 -9.90 -18.22
C GLY A 73 -4.33 -8.87 -17.52
N LYS A 74 -4.41 -8.73 -16.19
CA LYS A 74 -3.64 -7.72 -15.45
C LYS A 74 -2.69 -8.30 -14.41
N PHE A 75 -2.68 -9.62 -14.21
CA PHE A 75 -1.76 -10.29 -13.31
C PHE A 75 -1.02 -11.40 -14.06
N THR A 76 0.30 -11.45 -13.89
CA THR A 76 1.16 -12.48 -14.49
C THR A 76 2.19 -12.96 -13.47
N ALA A 77 2.30 -14.27 -13.29
CA ALA A 77 3.33 -14.90 -12.47
C ALA A 77 3.82 -16.17 -13.16
N SER A 78 5.03 -16.61 -12.85
CA SER A 78 5.55 -17.88 -13.36
C SER A 78 4.82 -19.08 -12.74
N ALA A 79 5.06 -20.28 -13.29
CA ALA A 79 4.52 -21.54 -12.74
C ALA A 79 5.04 -21.87 -11.33
N ASN A 80 6.06 -21.14 -10.83
CA ASN A 80 6.61 -21.35 -9.49
C ASN A 80 5.78 -20.69 -8.38
N TRP A 81 4.75 -19.93 -8.75
CA TRP A 81 3.81 -19.30 -7.83
C TRP A 81 2.57 -20.17 -7.68
N GLY A 82 2.41 -20.78 -6.49
CA GLY A 82 1.19 -21.50 -6.13
C GLY A 82 0.02 -20.56 -5.86
N THR A 83 -1.19 -21.11 -5.77
CA THR A 83 -2.42 -20.38 -5.42
C THR A 83 -2.99 -20.91 -4.11
N SER A 84 -3.42 -20.03 -3.22
CA SER A 84 -4.03 -20.41 -1.93
C SER A 84 -5.21 -19.51 -1.62
N ALA A 85 -6.22 -20.07 -0.95
CA ALA A 85 -7.34 -19.33 -0.38
C ALA A 85 -7.42 -19.49 1.16
N TYR A 86 -6.33 -19.96 1.79
CA TYR A 86 -6.29 -20.35 3.21
C TYR A 86 -6.65 -19.17 4.14
N SER A 87 -5.97 -18.04 3.99
CA SER A 87 -6.20 -16.88 4.87
C SER A 87 -7.48 -16.14 4.50
N SER A 88 -8.30 -15.82 5.50
CA SER A 88 -9.47 -14.93 5.37
C SER A 88 -9.09 -13.46 5.18
N GLN A 89 -7.81 -13.10 5.37
CA GLN A 89 -7.29 -11.76 5.14
C GLN A 89 -7.01 -11.46 3.67
N ARG A 90 -7.16 -12.44 2.77
CA ARG A 90 -6.92 -12.23 1.33
C ARG A 90 -7.83 -11.16 0.73
N TYR A 91 -7.34 -10.44 -0.28
CA TYR A 91 -8.20 -9.66 -1.16
C TYR A 91 -8.78 -10.61 -2.21
N GLY A 92 -10.04 -10.41 -2.59
CA GLY A 92 -10.67 -11.28 -3.58
C GLY A 92 -10.80 -12.75 -3.15
N ALA A 93 -10.61 -13.66 -4.11
CA ALA A 93 -10.93 -15.08 -3.94
C ALA A 93 -9.75 -15.91 -3.42
N ASP A 94 -8.53 -15.58 -3.79
CA ASP A 94 -7.30 -16.30 -3.50
C ASP A 94 -6.09 -15.36 -3.54
N TYR A 95 -4.89 -15.87 -3.29
CA TYR A 95 -3.62 -15.15 -3.42
C TYR A 95 -2.55 -16.11 -3.94
N ARG A 96 -1.43 -15.56 -4.45
CA ARG A 96 -0.26 -16.36 -4.84
C ARG A 96 0.77 -16.44 -3.74
N PHE A 97 1.48 -17.56 -3.69
CA PHE A 97 2.58 -17.77 -2.76
C PHE A 97 3.75 -18.49 -3.43
N ALA A 98 4.96 -18.21 -2.96
CA ALA A 98 6.19 -18.78 -3.49
C ALA A 98 7.25 -18.92 -2.39
N ASN A 99 8.07 -19.97 -2.46
CA ASN A 99 9.27 -20.07 -1.61
C ASN A 99 10.31 -18.99 -2.02
N PRO A 100 11.09 -18.42 -1.10
CA PRO A 100 12.15 -17.49 -1.47
C PRO A 100 13.27 -18.22 -2.24
N VAL A 101 13.92 -17.53 -3.18
CA VAL A 101 15.06 -18.03 -3.97
C VAL A 101 16.07 -16.92 -4.24
N ALA A 102 17.28 -17.27 -4.65
CA ALA A 102 18.32 -16.30 -5.01
C ALA A 102 18.21 -15.80 -6.47
N ALA A 103 16.99 -15.72 -7.03
CA ALA A 103 16.75 -15.31 -8.40
C ALA A 103 15.46 -14.49 -8.50
N SER A 104 15.46 -13.47 -9.36
CA SER A 104 14.26 -12.65 -9.59
C SER A 104 13.21 -13.44 -10.37
N ASP A 105 12.04 -13.61 -9.78
CA ASP A 105 10.86 -14.26 -10.39
C ASP A 105 9.59 -13.54 -9.89
N PRO A 106 9.31 -12.35 -10.46
CA PRO A 106 8.22 -11.49 -10.01
C PRO A 106 6.83 -11.95 -10.46
N ALA A 107 5.87 -11.85 -9.56
CA ALA A 107 4.45 -11.76 -9.86
C ALA A 107 4.10 -10.29 -10.16
N TRP A 108 3.79 -9.99 -11.42
CA TRP A 108 3.55 -8.64 -11.93
C TRP A 108 2.06 -8.27 -11.97
N TYR A 109 1.79 -7.04 -11.57
CA TYR A 109 0.51 -6.34 -11.65
C TYR A 109 0.59 -5.25 -12.73
N GLN A 110 -0.21 -5.40 -13.78
CA GLN A 110 -0.32 -4.48 -14.89
C GLN A 110 -1.46 -3.48 -14.66
N ALA A 111 -1.20 -2.20 -14.94
CA ALA A 111 -2.21 -1.16 -14.86
C ALA A 111 -2.07 -0.16 -16.02
N ALA A 112 -3.18 0.46 -16.39
CA ALA A 112 -3.23 1.57 -17.35
C ALA A 112 -3.15 2.89 -16.57
N ILE A 113 -1.98 3.50 -16.54
CA ILE A 113 -1.73 4.78 -15.88
C ILE A 113 -2.21 5.92 -16.80
N PRO A 114 -3.21 6.73 -16.39
CA PRO A 114 -3.90 7.65 -17.30
C PRO A 114 -3.05 8.84 -17.74
N SER A 115 -2.02 9.20 -16.99
CA SER A 115 -1.14 10.35 -17.24
C SER A 115 0.16 10.18 -16.48
N ALA A 116 1.27 10.74 -16.97
CA ALA A 116 2.47 10.81 -16.16
C ALA A 116 2.21 11.65 -14.90
N GLY A 117 2.79 11.26 -13.77
CA GLY A 117 2.56 11.99 -12.51
C GLY A 117 2.98 11.21 -11.28
N THR A 118 2.60 11.73 -10.13
CA THR A 118 2.89 11.15 -8.82
C THR A 118 1.74 10.23 -8.41
N TYR A 119 2.07 9.00 -8.02
CA TYR A 119 1.11 7.98 -7.63
C TYR A 119 1.53 7.33 -6.34
N ARG A 120 0.58 7.20 -5.42
CA ARG A 120 0.72 6.35 -4.24
C ARG A 120 0.51 4.90 -4.66
N VAL A 121 1.42 4.02 -4.25
CA VAL A 121 1.29 2.57 -4.41
C VAL A 121 1.00 1.96 -3.05
N GLU A 122 -0.06 1.19 -2.99
CA GLU A 122 -0.49 0.43 -1.83
C GLU A 122 -0.55 -1.06 -2.19
N VAL A 123 -0.20 -1.92 -1.24
CA VAL A 123 -0.20 -3.38 -1.39
C VAL A 123 -1.12 -3.99 -0.35
N TRP A 124 -1.73 -5.10 -0.69
CA TRP A 124 -2.51 -5.95 0.20
C TRP A 124 -1.87 -7.33 0.22
N TYR A 125 -1.86 -7.96 1.39
CA TYR A 125 -1.46 -9.35 1.58
C TYR A 125 -2.13 -9.91 2.83
N PRO A 126 -2.40 -11.23 2.88
CA PRO A 126 -2.62 -11.91 4.14
C PRO A 126 -1.32 -12.00 4.93
N ALA A 127 -1.39 -11.82 6.25
CA ALA A 127 -0.24 -11.93 7.14
C ALA A 127 -0.26 -13.22 7.93
N ASP A 128 0.93 -13.80 8.11
CA ASP A 128 1.18 -14.96 8.95
C ASP A 128 2.63 -14.89 9.48
N PRO A 129 2.91 -15.18 10.76
CA PRO A 129 4.28 -15.16 11.30
C PRO A 129 5.30 -16.01 10.53
N GLY A 130 4.86 -17.03 9.78
CA GLY A 130 5.68 -17.87 8.91
C GLY A 130 5.89 -17.33 7.49
N TYR A 131 5.36 -16.16 7.15
CA TYR A 131 5.60 -15.49 5.87
C TYR A 131 6.90 -14.67 5.87
N ASN A 132 7.28 -14.18 4.70
CA ASN A 132 8.56 -13.51 4.50
C ASN A 132 8.61 -12.15 5.19
N SER A 133 9.69 -11.91 5.94
CA SER A 133 9.90 -10.63 6.65
C SER A 133 10.47 -9.52 5.77
N SER A 134 10.83 -9.82 4.52
CA SER A 134 11.49 -8.90 3.60
C SER A 134 11.17 -9.26 2.15
N ALA A 135 9.87 -9.26 1.82
CA ALA A 135 9.40 -9.49 0.46
C ALA A 135 9.69 -8.26 -0.42
N PRO A 136 10.43 -8.38 -1.53
CA PRO A 136 10.73 -7.26 -2.41
C PRO A 136 9.56 -6.93 -3.33
N TYR A 137 9.01 -5.73 -3.18
CA TYR A 137 8.07 -5.11 -4.11
C TYR A 137 8.81 -4.14 -5.02
N ILE A 138 8.73 -4.36 -6.33
CA ILE A 138 9.34 -3.58 -7.38
C ILE A 138 8.27 -2.67 -7.98
N VAL A 139 8.52 -1.37 -8.01
CA VAL A 139 7.70 -0.37 -8.70
C VAL A 139 8.45 0.11 -9.94
N ALA A 140 7.86 -0.07 -11.12
CA ALA A 140 8.39 0.42 -12.39
C ALA A 140 8.16 1.94 -12.52
N ALA A 141 8.96 2.72 -11.80
CA ALA A 141 8.89 4.18 -11.80
C ALA A 141 9.53 4.79 -13.06
N SER A 142 9.22 6.06 -13.33
CA SER A 142 9.71 6.78 -14.51
C SER A 142 11.25 6.92 -14.57
N GLY A 143 11.91 6.93 -13.41
CA GLY A 143 13.37 6.95 -13.27
C GLY A 143 14.03 5.58 -13.20
N GLY A 144 13.29 4.50 -13.49
CA GLY A 144 13.74 3.12 -13.33
C GLY A 144 13.14 2.43 -12.11
N ASN A 145 13.35 1.12 -12.03
CA ASN A 145 12.76 0.27 -10.99
C ASN A 145 13.19 0.71 -9.59
N GLN A 146 12.22 0.86 -8.69
CA GLN A 146 12.42 1.12 -7.26
C GLN A 146 11.96 -0.11 -6.48
N THR A 147 12.77 -0.57 -5.52
CA THR A 147 12.43 -1.74 -4.70
C THR A 147 12.14 -1.33 -3.27
N VAL A 148 11.03 -1.80 -2.72
CA VAL A 148 10.63 -1.63 -1.33
C VAL A 148 10.45 -3.00 -0.69
N PHE A 149 11.06 -3.21 0.46
CA PHE A 149 10.94 -4.46 1.21
C PHE A 149 9.79 -4.36 2.20
N VAL A 150 8.91 -5.36 2.21
CA VAL A 150 7.72 -5.40 3.06
C VAL A 150 7.79 -6.64 3.95
N ASP A 151 7.55 -6.45 5.25
CA ASP A 151 7.37 -7.54 6.20
C ASP A 151 5.94 -8.06 6.12
N GLN A 152 5.76 -9.28 5.58
CA GLN A 152 4.45 -9.90 5.39
C GLN A 152 3.98 -10.70 6.61
N ARG A 153 4.68 -10.62 7.76
CA ARG A 153 4.34 -11.41 8.96
C ARG A 153 3.22 -10.82 9.80
N SER A 154 2.89 -9.55 9.59
CA SER A 154 1.90 -8.81 10.37
C SER A 154 1.18 -7.75 9.53
N GLY A 155 0.14 -7.13 10.08
CA GLY A 155 -0.59 -6.04 9.41
C GLY A 155 -1.47 -6.44 8.22
N GLY A 156 -1.49 -7.71 7.82
CA GLY A 156 -2.26 -8.21 6.67
C GLY A 156 -3.77 -7.97 6.77
N GLY A 157 -4.48 -8.15 5.65
CA GLY A 157 -5.91 -7.86 5.56
C GLY A 157 -6.24 -6.37 5.55
N SER A 158 -5.27 -5.54 5.19
CA SER A 158 -5.43 -4.09 5.03
C SER A 158 -4.48 -3.55 3.96
N TRP A 159 -4.78 -2.36 3.45
CA TRP A 159 -3.95 -1.69 2.45
C TRP A 159 -2.75 -1.00 3.11
N HIS A 160 -1.54 -1.36 2.67
CA HIS A 160 -0.27 -0.78 3.13
C HIS A 160 0.36 0.07 2.05
N SER A 161 0.63 1.35 2.32
CA SER A 161 1.39 2.16 1.37
C SER A 161 2.86 1.75 1.40
N ILE A 162 3.40 1.44 0.22
CA ILE A 162 4.85 1.18 0.04
C ILE A 162 5.59 2.42 -0.47
N GLY A 163 4.89 3.55 -0.62
CA GLY A 163 5.48 4.82 -1.02
C GLY A 163 4.68 5.54 -2.11
N THR A 164 5.28 6.65 -2.56
CA THR A 164 4.76 7.48 -3.64
C THR A 164 5.81 7.58 -4.73
N PHE A 165 5.43 7.33 -5.98
CA PHE A 165 6.34 7.15 -7.09
C PHE A 165 5.91 7.99 -8.28
N SER A 166 6.88 8.52 -9.02
CA SER A 166 6.65 9.10 -10.34
C SER A 166 6.44 7.97 -11.34
N LEU A 167 5.26 7.89 -11.96
CA LEU A 167 4.90 6.88 -12.95
C LEU A 167 4.71 7.52 -14.33
N ASN A 168 5.08 6.77 -15.37
CA ASN A 168 4.79 7.15 -16.76
C ASN A 168 3.33 6.83 -17.11
N ALA A 169 2.74 7.57 -18.04
CA ALA A 169 1.46 7.21 -18.65
C ALA A 169 1.59 5.92 -19.48
N GLY A 170 0.48 5.18 -19.61
CA GLY A 170 0.40 3.99 -20.45
C GLY A 170 0.08 2.71 -19.69
N THR A 171 0.02 1.59 -20.42
CA THR A 171 -0.29 0.27 -19.86
C THR A 171 0.96 -0.58 -19.79
N TYR A 172 1.38 -0.95 -18.58
CA TYR A 172 2.60 -1.73 -18.33
C TYR A 172 2.54 -2.40 -16.96
N ASN A 173 3.50 -3.30 -16.69
CA ASN A 173 3.68 -3.92 -15.37
C ASN A 173 4.20 -2.86 -14.39
N VAL A 174 3.30 -2.33 -13.56
CA VAL A 174 3.60 -1.18 -12.70
C VAL A 174 4.23 -1.62 -11.38
N VAL A 175 3.69 -2.69 -10.80
CA VAL A 175 4.15 -3.20 -9.50
C VAL A 175 4.37 -4.70 -9.64
N GLY A 176 5.44 -5.23 -9.08
CA GLY A 176 5.65 -6.67 -8.99
C GLY A 176 6.19 -7.05 -7.63
N VAL A 177 5.82 -8.21 -7.11
CA VAL A 177 6.46 -8.78 -5.92
C VAL A 177 7.30 -9.97 -6.36
N SER A 178 8.58 -9.96 -5.99
CA SER A 178 9.54 -10.99 -6.39
C SER A 178 9.84 -11.92 -5.23
N ARG A 179 10.16 -13.18 -5.56
CA ARG A 179 10.63 -14.17 -4.57
C ARG A 179 12.14 -14.12 -4.34
N TRP A 180 12.82 -13.07 -4.85
CA TRP A 180 14.26 -12.86 -4.63
C TRP A 180 14.54 -12.23 -3.27
N THR A 181 14.71 -13.05 -2.25
CA THR A 181 15.03 -12.57 -0.90
C THR A 181 15.81 -13.62 -0.13
N SER A 182 16.64 -13.17 0.81
CA SER A 182 17.33 -14.03 1.78
C SER A 182 16.47 -14.34 3.01
N GLY A 183 15.33 -13.66 3.17
CA GLY A 183 14.36 -13.95 4.23
C GLY A 183 13.75 -15.34 4.07
N THR A 184 13.49 -16.03 5.17
CA THR A 184 12.76 -17.30 5.20
C THR A 184 11.25 -17.08 5.11
N GLY A 185 10.49 -18.12 4.81
CA GLY A 185 9.02 -18.06 4.76
C GLY A 185 8.50 -17.62 3.39
N TYR A 186 7.23 -17.97 3.12
CA TYR A 186 6.62 -17.72 1.82
C TYR A 186 6.54 -16.22 1.50
N VAL A 187 6.84 -15.87 0.26
CA VAL A 187 6.52 -14.57 -0.32
C VAL A 187 5.12 -14.63 -0.90
N ILE A 188 4.29 -13.64 -0.56
CA ILE A 188 2.88 -13.57 -0.92
C ILE A 188 2.62 -12.48 -1.96
N ALA A 189 1.80 -12.77 -2.96
CA ALA A 189 1.29 -11.82 -3.94
C ALA A 189 -0.24 -11.88 -3.97
N ASP A 190 -0.89 -10.83 -3.51
CA ASP A 190 -2.35 -10.75 -3.44
C ASP A 190 -2.83 -9.59 -4.33
N ALA A 191 -2.94 -8.36 -3.80
CA ALA A 191 -3.43 -7.22 -4.59
C ALA A 191 -2.59 -5.95 -4.45
N VAL A 192 -2.68 -5.07 -5.44
CA VAL A 192 -2.10 -3.72 -5.41
C VAL A 192 -3.17 -2.67 -5.73
N ARG A 193 -3.04 -1.49 -5.12
CA ARG A 193 -3.82 -0.30 -5.45
C ARG A 193 -2.89 0.84 -5.81
N ILE A 194 -3.19 1.49 -6.92
CA ILE A 194 -2.42 2.63 -7.43
C ILE A 194 -3.37 3.81 -7.48
N SER A 195 -3.01 4.91 -6.82
CA SER A 195 -3.82 6.10 -6.70
C SER A 195 -3.04 7.32 -7.15
N LYS A 196 -3.61 8.13 -8.06
CA LYS A 196 -3.01 9.41 -8.43
C LYS A 196 -3.10 10.36 -7.23
N VAL A 197 -2.00 11.05 -6.94
CA VAL A 197 -1.91 12.05 -5.86
C VAL A 197 -2.20 13.44 -6.41
#